data_AF-A0A7C9RJK3-F1
#
_entry.id   AF-A0A7C9RJK3-F1
#
_cell.length_a   1.000
_cell.length_b   1.000
_cell.length_c   1.000
_cell.angle_alpha   90.00
_cell.angle_beta   90.00
_cell.angle_gamma   90.00
#
_symmetry.space_group_name_H-M   'P 1'
#
loop_
_entity.id
_entity.type
_entity.pdbx_description
1 polymer ?
#
loop_
_entity_poly.entity_id
_entity_poly.type
_entity_poly.pdbx_seq_one_letter_code
_entity_poly.pdbx_strand_id
1 'polypeptide(L)' 'RIEVRGGAIKPTDAAFHYFHREKSEIVVTTPTIDSDGRLSSWPEGFFDQHDENLVSLLAPREK' A
#
# COMPACT_ATOMS: atom_id res chain seq x y z
N ARG A 1 4.62 -4.11 1.48
CA ARG A 1 3.32 -4.79 1.28
C ARG A 1 3.46 -6.31 1.25
N ILE A 2 4.21 -6.88 0.30
CA ILE A 2 4.44 -8.34 0.20
C ILE A 2 5.09 -8.90 1.48
N GLU A 3 6.20 -8.31 1.94
CA GLU A 3 6.86 -8.75 3.19
C GLU A 3 6.02 -8.55 4.46
N VAL A 4 5.11 -7.56 4.45
CA VAL A 4 4.16 -7.36 5.55
C VAL A 4 3.10 -8.46 5.53
N ARG A 5 2.57 -8.80 4.35
CA ARG A 5 1.64 -9.92 4.17
C ARG A 5 2.27 -11.28 4.48
N GLY A 6 3.55 -11.45 4.16
CA GLY A 6 4.35 -12.63 4.49
C GLY A 6 4.75 -12.71 5.96
N GLY A 7 4.45 -11.69 6.76
CA GLY A 7 4.73 -11.65 8.20
C GLY A 7 6.19 -11.37 8.57
N ALA A 8 7.07 -11.10 7.59
CA ALA A 8 8.46 -10.75 7.83
C ALA A 8 8.62 -9.35 8.46
N ILE A 9 7.66 -8.45 8.21
CA ILE A 9 7.62 -7.10 8.76
C ILE A 9 6.25 -6.87 9.42
N LYS A 10 6.22 -6.38 10.67
CA LYS A 10 4.93 -6.02 11.29
C LYS A 10 4.34 -4.79 10.60
N PRO A 11 3.01 -4.70 10.45
CA PRO A 11 2.38 -3.52 9.85
C PRO A 11 2.73 -2.21 10.58
N THR A 12 2.93 -2.26 11.89
CA THR A 12 3.34 -1.12 12.73
C THR A 12 4.77 -0.66 12.48
N ASP A 13 5.60 -1.51 11.88
CA ASP A 13 7.02 -1.25 11.64
C ASP A 13 7.25 -0.72 10.20
N ALA A 14 6.18 -0.53 9.43
CA ALA A 14 6.21 -0.03 8.06
C ALA A 14 5.32 1.21 7.91
N ALA A 15 5.90 2.29 7.39
CA ALA A 15 5.17 3.53 7.05
C ALA A 15 5.26 3.82 5.55
N PHE A 16 4.16 4.34 4.99
CA PHE A 16 4.08 4.75 3.60
C PHE A 16 3.78 6.24 3.55
N HIS A 17 4.68 7.03 2.96
CA HIS A 17 4.45 8.45 2.71
C HIS A 17 4.33 8.67 1.21
N TYR A 18 3.18 9.17 0.79
CA TYR A 18 2.92 9.54 -0.58
C TYR A 18 2.94 11.05 -0.73
N PHE A 19 3.75 11.51 -1.66
CA PHE A 19 3.91 12.93 -1.97
C PHE A 19 3.30 13.15 -3.34
N HIS A 20 2.30 14.02 -3.42
CA HIS A 20 1.81 14.48 -4.70
C HIS A 20 1.68 15.99 -4.70
N ARG A 21 1.67 16.53 -5.91
CA ARG A 21 1.46 17.95 -6.12
C ARG A 21 0.00 18.18 -6.44
N GLU A 22 -0.66 19.01 -5.65
CA GLU A 22 -1.98 19.53 -5.97
C GLU A 22 -1.84 21.02 -6.29
N LYS A 23 -2.01 21.38 -7.57
CA LYS A 23 -1.78 22.73 -8.11
C LYS A 23 -0.36 23.26 -7.79
N SER A 24 -0.23 24.09 -6.77
CA SER A 24 1.01 24.76 -6.36
C SER A 24 1.54 24.23 -5.02
N GLU A 25 0.81 23.32 -4.38
CA GLU A 25 1.12 22.79 -3.06
C GLU A 25 1.56 21.33 -3.13
N ILE A 26 2.42 20.94 -2.18
CA ILE A 26 2.82 19.54 -1.99
C ILE A 26 1.93 18.98 -0.89
N VAL A 27 1.12 17.99 -1.22
CA VAL A 27 0.27 17.28 -0.29
C VAL A 27 0.93 15.95 0.05
N VAL A 28 0.98 15.64 1.34
CA VAL A 28 1.55 14.40 1.84
C VAL A 28 0.44 13.57 2.48
N THR A 29 0.22 12.37 1.99
CA THR A 29 -0.68 11.40 2.60
C THR A 29 0.13 10.25 3.18
N THR A 30 -0.26 9.77 4.36
CA THR A 30 0.45 8.68 5.05
C THR A 30 -0.53 7.53 5.30
N PRO A 31 -0.89 6.74 4.27
CA PRO A 31 -1.74 5.58 4.47
C PRO A 31 -1.08 4.54 5.37
N THR A 32 -1.88 3.93 6.22
CA THR A 32 -1.48 2.79 7.04
C THR A 32 -1.60 1.49 6.25
N ILE A 33 -0.80 0.49 6.62
CA ILE A 33 -0.86 -0.85 6.05
C ILE A 33 -1.43 -1.85 7.07
N ASP A 34 -2.22 -2.81 6.62
CA ASP A 34 -2.73 -3.90 7.47
C ASP A 34 -1.87 -5.18 7.38
N SER A 35 -2.22 -6.21 8.16
CA SER A 35 -1.54 -7.50 8.17
C SER A 35 -1.66 -8.31 6.88
N ASP A 36 -2.59 -7.96 6.01
CA ASP A 36 -2.72 -8.55 4.68
C ASP A 36 -1.90 -7.78 3.64
N GLY A 37 -1.29 -6.66 4.00
CA GLY A 37 -0.51 -5.82 3.11
C GLY A 37 -1.35 -4.82 2.31
N ARG A 38 -2.61 -4.58 2.68
CA ARG A 38 -3.50 -3.58 2.06
C ARG A 38 -3.29 -2.21 2.71
N LEU A 39 -3.41 -1.15 1.91
CA LEU A 39 -3.34 0.23 2.39
C LEU A 39 -4.73 0.74 2.77
N SER A 40 -4.83 1.55 3.82
CA SER A 40 -6.09 2.16 4.29
C SER A 40 -6.63 3.22 3.34
N SER A 41 -5.77 3.87 2.54
CA SER A 41 -6.16 4.69 1.41
C SER A 41 -5.19 4.49 0.25
N TRP A 42 -5.72 4.57 -0.98
CA TRP A 42 -4.93 4.49 -2.20
C TRP A 42 -4.73 5.90 -2.75
N PRO A 43 -3.50 6.40 -2.80
CA PRO A 43 -3.25 7.71 -3.37
C PRO A 43 -3.48 7.72 -4.88
N GLU A 44 -4.03 8.82 -5.38
CA GLU A 44 -4.29 9.02 -6.81
C GLU A 44 -2.99 8.95 -7.63
N GLY A 45 -3.01 8.21 -8.74
CA GLY A 45 -1.85 8.04 -9.62
C GLY A 45 -0.77 7.07 -9.10
N PHE A 46 -0.98 6.42 -7.96
CA PHE A 46 -0.01 5.43 -7.44
C PHE A 46 -0.02 4.12 -8.24
N PHE A 47 -0.99 3.91 -9.13
CA PHE A 47 -1.27 2.60 -9.72
C PHE A 47 -1.87 2.62 -11.13
N ASP A 48 -1.01 2.81 -12.12
CA ASP A 48 -1.31 2.41 -13.51
C ASP A 48 -0.80 0.99 -13.83
N GLN A 49 -0.04 0.35 -12.93
CA GLN A 49 0.56 -0.98 -13.14
C GLN A 49 0.11 -2.05 -12.12
N HIS A 50 -0.99 -1.84 -11.38
CA HIS A 50 -1.37 -2.68 -10.22
C HIS A 50 -2.08 -3.98 -10.55
N ASP A 51 -2.57 -4.19 -11.76
CA ASP A 51 -3.49 -5.30 -12.02
C ASP A 51 -2.89 -6.66 -11.66
N GLU A 52 -1.58 -6.85 -11.90
CA GLU A 52 -0.90 -8.11 -11.56
C GLU A 52 -0.70 -8.30 -10.05
N ASN A 53 -0.45 -7.23 -9.30
CA ASN A 53 -0.25 -7.29 -7.85
C ASN A 53 -1.58 -7.39 -7.08
N LEU A 54 -2.67 -6.78 -7.58
CA LEU A 54 -4.02 -6.91 -7.02
C LEU A 54 -4.51 -8.36 -7.03
N VAL A 55 -4.27 -9.09 -8.12
CA VAL A 55 -4.64 -10.51 -8.22
C VAL A 55 -3.99 -11.31 -7.10
N SER A 56 -2.69 -11.07 -6.84
CA SER A 56 -2.00 -11.77 -5.75
C SER A 56 -2.59 -11.42 -4.37
N LEU A 57 -2.99 -10.15 -4.14
CA LEU A 57 -3.51 -9.65 -2.86
C LEU A 57 -4.99 -10.02 -2.60
N LEU A 58 -5.75 -10.32 -3.65
CA LEU A 58 -7.12 -10.80 -3.60
C LEU A 58 -7.20 -12.34 -3.50
N ALA A 59 -6.13 -13.05 -3.90
CA ALA A 59 -6.04 -14.48 -3.69
C ALA A 59 -6.10 -14.82 -2.19
N PRO A 60 -6.84 -15.89 -1.80
CA PRO A 60 -6.81 -16.41 -0.44
C PRO A 60 -5.37 -16.64 0.02
N ARG A 61 -5.08 -16.39 1.31
CA ARG A 61 -3.82 -16.85 1.90
C ARG A 61 -3.74 -18.37 1.71
N GLU A 62 -2.76 -18.85 0.96
CA GLU A 62 -2.46 -20.27 0.93
C GLU A 62 -2.10 -20.72 2.36
N LYS A 63 -2.66 -21.86 2.76
CA LYS A 63 -2.57 -22.40 4.13
C LYS A 63 -1.17 -22.89 4.47
#